data_AF-A0A5J6UET8-F1
#
_entry.id   AF-A0A5J6UET8-F1
#
_cell.length_a   1.000
_cell.length_b   1.000
_cell.length_c   1.000
_cell.angle_alpha   90.00
_cell.angle_beta   90.00
_cell.angle_gamma   90.00
#
_symmetry.space_group_name_H-M   'P 1'
#
loop_
_entity.id
_entity.type
_entity.pdbx_description
1 polymer ?
#
loop_
_entity_poly.entity_id
_entity_poly.type
_entity_poly.pdbx_seq_one_letter_code
_entity_poly.pdbx_strand_id
1 'polypeptide(L)'
;MGYSNPDIYYNPEKFGLEIVGELEFLGGYEFDTFVVYREVDTGRLGYAEDYGCSCKSPFEDFKAEDITFAERWGIIEEARKEFNSRSEFYRECTEIDLVNLIDKVVNA
;
A
#
# COMPACT_ATOMS: atom_id res chain seq x y z
N MET A 1 7.20 -26.15 3.56
CA MET A 1 7.99 -24.91 3.39
C MET A 1 7.33 -23.87 4.26
N GLY A 2 8.02 -23.44 5.33
CA GLY A 2 7.46 -22.46 6.26
C GLY A 2 7.71 -21.06 5.73
N TYR A 3 6.65 -20.28 5.48
CA TYR A 3 6.75 -18.84 5.31
C TYR A 3 7.24 -18.28 6.65
N SER A 4 8.53 -17.93 6.72
CA SER A 4 9.24 -17.86 8.00
C SER A 4 9.30 -16.47 8.61
N ASN A 5 8.83 -15.42 7.94
CA ASN A 5 8.77 -14.07 8.51
C ASN A 5 7.40 -13.44 8.23
N PRO A 6 6.79 -12.76 9.23
CA PRO A 6 5.68 -11.88 8.96
C PRO A 6 6.14 -10.68 8.13
N ASP A 7 5.31 -10.23 7.21
CA ASP A 7 5.52 -9.00 6.44
C ASP A 7 4.41 -7.98 6.74
N ILE A 8 4.67 -6.72 6.40
CA ILE A 8 3.78 -5.59 6.71
C ILE A 8 2.45 -5.65 5.93
N TYR A 9 2.38 -6.45 4.87
CA TYR A 9 1.20 -6.55 4.00
C TYR A 9 0.21 -7.60 4.49
N TYR A 10 0.68 -8.82 4.74
CA TYR A 10 -0.14 -9.94 5.21
C TYR A 10 -0.30 -9.98 6.73
N ASN A 11 0.63 -9.40 7.49
CA ASN A 11 0.56 -9.37 8.95
C ASN A 11 0.84 -7.96 9.53
N PRO A 12 0.15 -6.90 9.07
CA PRO A 12 0.37 -5.52 9.54
C PRO A 12 0.25 -5.39 11.06
N GLU A 13 -0.61 -6.19 11.70
CA GLU A 13 -0.83 -6.17 13.14
C GLU A 13 0.42 -6.52 13.96
N LYS A 14 1.32 -7.34 13.41
CA LYS A 14 2.58 -7.70 14.07
C LYS A 14 3.59 -6.56 14.08
N PHE A 15 3.33 -5.52 13.29
CA PHE A 15 4.14 -4.31 13.19
C PHE A 15 3.44 -3.09 13.84
N GLY A 16 2.29 -3.29 14.50
CA GLY A 16 1.51 -2.19 15.07
C GLY A 16 0.83 -1.34 14.00
N LEU A 17 0.52 -1.92 12.84
CA LEU A 17 -0.07 -1.26 11.69
C LEU A 17 -1.46 -1.82 11.38
N GLU A 18 -2.24 -1.02 10.69
CA GLU A 18 -3.51 -1.40 10.07
C GLU A 18 -3.54 -0.87 8.64
N ILE A 19 -3.97 -1.69 7.68
CA ILE A 19 -4.16 -1.23 6.29
C ILE A 19 -5.42 -0.38 6.23
N VAL A 20 -5.26 0.88 5.83
CA VAL A 20 -6.36 1.81 5.57
C VAL A 20 -6.95 1.55 4.20
N GLY A 21 -6.11 1.30 3.20
CA GLY A 21 -6.49 1.00 1.84
C GLY A 21 -5.28 0.84 0.93
N GLU A 22 -5.52 0.44 -0.31
CA GLU A 22 -4.48 0.16 -1.29
C GLU A 22 -4.93 0.47 -2.71
N LEU A 23 -3.97 0.63 -3.61
CA LEU A 23 -4.14 0.55 -5.06
C LEU A 23 -3.34 -0.65 -5.55
N GLU A 24 -4.00 -1.55 -6.28
CA GLU A 24 -3.36 -2.70 -6.94
C GLU A 24 -3.40 -2.46 -8.44
N PHE A 25 -2.24 -2.21 -9.03
CA PHE A 25 -2.10 -1.88 -10.44
C PHE A 25 -1.91 -3.12 -11.31
N LEU A 26 -1.36 -4.19 -10.74
CA LEU A 26 -1.12 -5.46 -11.41
C LEU A 26 -1.66 -6.63 -10.59
N GLY A 27 -2.07 -7.67 -11.29
CA GLY A 27 -2.53 -8.92 -10.73
C GLY A 27 -2.00 -10.15 -11.47
N GLY A 28 -2.22 -11.31 -10.85
CA GLY A 28 -1.80 -12.60 -11.39
C GLY A 28 -0.42 -13.02 -10.90
N TYR A 29 0.55 -13.10 -11.81
CA TYR A 29 1.92 -13.55 -11.50
C TYR A 29 2.86 -12.40 -11.12
N GLU A 30 2.36 -11.17 -11.08
CA GLU A 30 3.07 -9.94 -10.75
C GLU A 30 2.22 -9.12 -9.79
N PHE A 31 2.87 -8.25 -9.03
CA PHE A 31 2.24 -7.28 -8.15
C PHE A 31 2.87 -5.90 -8.37
N ASP A 32 2.06 -4.87 -8.24
CA ASP A 32 2.45 -3.45 -8.21
C ASP A 32 1.40 -2.77 -7.33
N THR A 33 1.78 -2.52 -6.09
CA THR A 33 0.84 -2.15 -5.03
C THR A 33 1.32 -0.91 -4.29
N PHE A 34 0.41 0.03 -4.11
CA PHE A 34 0.54 1.16 -3.20
C PHE A 34 -0.36 0.92 -1.99
N VAL A 35 0.17 0.90 -0.77
CA VAL A 35 -0.59 0.61 0.46
C VAL A 35 -0.49 1.76 1.44
N VAL A 36 -1.62 2.17 2.00
CA VAL A 36 -1.69 3.14 3.10
C VAL A 36 -1.92 2.40 4.41
N TYR A 37 -1.08 2.73 5.39
CA TYR A 37 -1.10 2.19 6.73
C TYR A 37 -1.48 3.25 7.76
N ARG A 38 -2.09 2.80 8.86
CA ARG A 38 -2.27 3.55 10.11
C ARG A 38 -1.49 2.86 11.22
N GLU A 39 -0.62 3.61 11.89
CA GLU A 39 0.04 3.14 13.11
C GLU A 39 -0.95 3.13 14.27
N VAL A 40 -1.17 1.97 14.87
CA VAL A 40 -2.22 1.76 15.89
C VAL A 40 -1.98 2.62 17.13
N ASP A 41 -0.74 2.76 17.57
CA ASP A 41 -0.41 3.45 18.83
C ASP A 41 -0.56 4.98 18.75
N THR A 42 -0.31 5.56 17.57
CA THR A 42 -0.25 7.03 17.40
C THR A 42 -1.35 7.57 16.49
N GLY A 43 -2.00 6.72 15.70
CA GLY A 43 -2.92 7.11 14.64
C GLY A 43 -2.24 7.78 13.43
N ARG A 44 -0.90 7.78 13.37
CA ARG A 44 -0.16 8.36 12.23
C ARG A 44 -0.43 7.54 10.98
N LEU A 45 -0.54 8.24 9.86
CA LEU A 45 -0.70 7.62 8.55
C LEU A 45 0.65 7.58 7.83
N GLY A 46 0.86 6.52 7.06
CA GLY A 46 1.99 6.38 6.18
C GLY A 46 1.64 5.52 4.99
N TYR A 47 2.53 5.44 4.02
CA TYR A 47 2.35 4.60 2.85
C TYR A 47 3.64 3.88 2.49
N ALA A 48 3.51 2.79 1.73
CA ALA A 48 4.61 2.10 1.09
C ALA A 48 4.18 1.58 -0.27
N GLU A 49 5.17 1.37 -1.14
CA GLU A 49 5.00 0.87 -2.49
C GLU A 49 5.92 -0.31 -2.71
N ASP A 50 5.43 -1.35 -3.36
CA ASP A 50 6.26 -2.47 -3.78
C ASP A 50 5.77 -3.04 -5.12
N TYR A 51 6.71 -3.52 -5.91
CA TYR A 51 6.45 -4.13 -7.21
C TYR A 51 7.35 -5.33 -7.43
N GLY A 52 6.82 -6.36 -8.08
CA GLY A 52 7.58 -7.58 -8.29
C GLY A 52 6.82 -8.68 -8.98
N CYS A 53 7.45 -9.84 -9.02
CA CYS A 53 6.83 -11.07 -9.50
C CYS A 53 6.44 -11.96 -8.31
N SER A 54 5.38 -12.74 -8.50
CA SER A 54 4.78 -13.70 -7.56
C SER A 54 5.75 -14.74 -6.96
N CYS A 55 7.02 -14.78 -7.40
CA CYS A 55 8.06 -15.57 -6.75
C CYS A 55 8.29 -15.15 -5.30
N LYS A 56 7.98 -13.90 -4.95
CA LYS A 56 8.01 -13.35 -3.60
C LYS A 56 6.63 -12.83 -3.21
N SER A 57 6.36 -12.80 -1.91
CA SER A 57 5.23 -12.05 -1.37
C SER A 57 5.44 -10.53 -1.58
N PRO A 58 4.38 -9.74 -1.83
CA PRO A 58 4.45 -8.30 -1.73
C PRO A 58 5.01 -7.89 -0.37
N PHE A 59 5.93 -6.92 -0.37
CA PHE A 59 6.56 -6.38 0.83
C PHE A 59 7.36 -7.42 1.66
N GLU A 60 7.76 -8.55 1.08
CA GLU A 60 8.49 -9.63 1.78
C GLU A 60 9.78 -9.14 2.47
N ASP A 61 10.45 -8.15 1.89
CA ASP A 61 11.70 -7.57 2.40
C ASP A 61 11.48 -6.24 3.17
N PHE A 62 10.24 -5.77 3.30
CA PHE A 62 9.94 -4.48 3.94
C PHE A 62 9.82 -4.62 5.46
N LYS A 63 10.18 -3.53 6.13
CA LYS A 63 10.00 -3.32 7.56
C LYS A 63 9.17 -2.08 7.81
N ALA A 64 8.74 -1.89 9.05
CA ALA A 64 8.04 -0.67 9.47
C ALA A 64 8.84 0.62 9.21
N GLU A 65 10.17 0.54 9.17
CA GLU A 65 11.08 1.66 8.86
C GLU A 65 11.06 2.08 7.38
N ASP A 66 10.56 1.23 6.48
CA ASP A 66 10.40 1.53 5.06
C ASP A 66 9.08 2.25 4.75
N ILE A 67 8.23 2.46 5.77
CA ILE A 67 6.99 3.22 5.64
C ILE A 67 7.27 4.72 5.64
N THR A 68 6.77 5.40 4.62
CA THR A 68 6.84 6.85 4.53
C THR A 68 5.65 7.46 5.25
N PHE A 69 5.89 8.03 6.44
CA PHE A 69 4.87 8.74 7.20
C PHE A 69 4.62 10.15 6.64
N ALA A 70 3.36 10.52 6.48
CA ALA A 70 2.96 11.82 5.93
C ALA A 70 1.57 12.24 6.42
N GLU A 71 1.28 13.53 6.30
CA GLU A 71 -0.08 14.04 6.48
C GLU A 71 -1.01 13.52 5.36
N ARG A 72 -2.32 13.42 5.67
CA ARG A 72 -3.34 12.90 4.73
C ARG A 72 -3.21 13.48 3.32
N TRP A 73 -3.05 14.79 3.21
CA TRP A 73 -2.93 15.44 1.90
C TRP A 73 -1.67 15.03 1.14
N GLY A 74 -0.54 14.83 1.83
CA GLY A 74 0.68 14.31 1.21
C GLY A 74 0.50 12.89 0.67
N ILE A 75 -0.22 12.04 1.42
CA ILE A 75 -0.54 10.66 0.98
C ILE A 75 -1.45 10.69 -0.25
N ILE A 76 -2.46 11.56 -0.28
CA ILE A 76 -3.38 11.70 -1.41
C ILE A 76 -2.65 12.17 -2.67
N GLU A 77 -1.74 13.14 -2.54
CA GLU A 77 -0.94 13.62 -3.67
C GLU A 77 -0.04 12.51 -4.22
N GLU A 78 0.57 11.70 -3.35
CA GLU A 78 1.40 10.57 -3.80
C GLU A 78 0.55 9.49 -4.48
N ALA A 79 -0.57 9.08 -3.88
CA ALA A 79 -1.48 8.11 -4.48
C ALA A 79 -1.99 8.56 -5.86
N ARG A 80 -2.27 9.86 -6.04
CA ARG A 80 -2.62 10.44 -7.35
C ARG A 80 -1.45 10.39 -8.34
N LYS A 81 -0.24 10.71 -7.90
CA LYS A 81 0.97 10.67 -8.72
C LYS A 81 1.22 9.25 -9.22
N GLU A 82 1.17 8.26 -8.33
CA GLU A 82 1.40 6.86 -8.66
C GLU A 82 0.27 6.28 -9.54
N PHE A 83 -0.99 6.68 -9.29
CA PHE A 83 -2.09 6.34 -10.19
C PHE A 83 -1.91 6.91 -11.60
N ASN A 84 -1.55 8.19 -11.72
CA ASN A 84 -1.38 8.82 -13.03
C ASN A 84 -0.18 8.24 -13.80
N SER A 85 0.88 7.82 -13.12
CA SER A 85 2.05 7.22 -13.78
C SER A 85 1.79 5.81 -14.30
N ARG A 86 0.85 5.07 -13.69
CA ARG A 86 0.56 3.65 -13.97
C ARG A 86 -0.73 3.39 -14.75
N SER A 87 -1.74 4.24 -14.58
CA SER A 87 -3.08 4.04 -15.18
C SER A 87 -3.09 4.02 -16.71
N GLU A 88 -2.08 4.59 -17.37
CA GLU A 88 -1.92 4.46 -18.83
C GLU A 88 -1.48 3.05 -19.25
N PHE A 89 -0.78 2.32 -18.37
CA PHE A 89 -0.18 1.02 -18.64
C PHE A 89 -1.02 -0.14 -18.11
N TYR A 90 -1.71 0.06 -16.99
CA TYR A 90 -2.45 -0.99 -16.31
C TYR A 90 -3.94 -0.66 -16.19
N ARG A 91 -4.78 -1.64 -16.56
CA ARG A 91 -6.24 -1.49 -16.58
C ARG A 91 -6.94 -2.04 -15.33
N GLU A 92 -6.18 -2.59 -14.40
CA GLU A 92 -6.74 -3.26 -13.22
C GLU A 92 -7.07 -2.28 -12.10
N CYS A 93 -6.27 -1.23 -11.92
CA CYS A 93 -6.62 -0.09 -11.05
C CYS A 93 -7.41 0.96 -11.82
N THR A 94 -8.56 1.36 -11.30
CA THR A 94 -9.45 2.35 -11.92
C THR A 94 -9.51 3.66 -11.13
N GLU A 95 -10.07 4.72 -11.73
CA GLU A 95 -10.33 5.98 -11.00
C GLU A 95 -11.26 5.78 -9.80
N ILE A 96 -12.13 4.76 -9.83
CA ILE A 96 -13.00 4.42 -8.70
C ILE A 96 -12.17 3.93 -7.51
N ASP A 97 -11.13 3.13 -7.76
CA ASP A 97 -10.22 2.63 -6.71
C ASP A 97 -9.45 3.79 -6.07
N LEU A 98 -8.96 4.73 -6.88
CA LEU A 98 -8.33 5.96 -6.39
C LEU A 98 -9.29 6.78 -5.52
N VAL A 99 -10.54 7.00 -5.97
CA VAL A 99 -11.54 7.75 -5.19
C VAL A 99 -11.85 7.05 -3.87
N ASN A 100 -12.00 5.71 -3.89
CA ASN A 100 -12.25 4.92 -2.69
C ASN A 100 -11.07 4.99 -1.71
N LEU A 101 -9.83 4.94 -2.21
CA LEU A 101 -8.64 5.13 -1.36
C LEU A 101 -8.64 6.52 -0.74
N ILE A 102 -8.90 7.57 -1.52
CA ILE A 102 -8.95 8.94 -1.01
C ILE A 102 -10.00 9.08 0.09
N ASP A 103 -11.20 8.55 -0.11
CA ASP A 103 -12.26 8.59 0.91
C ASP A 103 -11.83 7.90 2.21
N LYS A 104 -11.20 6.71 2.10
CA LYS A 104 -10.65 5.99 3.27
C LYS A 104 -9.58 6.81 3.99
N VAL A 105 -8.64 7.42 3.27
CA VAL A 105 -7.55 8.24 3.85
C VAL A 105 -8.09 9.50 4.52
N VAL A 106 -9.09 10.15 3.93
CA VAL A 106 -9.73 11.34 4.51
C VAL A 106 -10.43 11.01 5.83
N ASN A 107 -11.07 9.84 5.92
CA ASN A 107 -11.87 9.43 7.08
C ASN A 107 -11.11 8.55 8.10
N ALA A 108 -9.83 8.23 7.86
CA ALA A 108 -9.00 7.37 8.72
C ALA A 108 -8.50 8.05 10.01
#